data_AF-A0A5J4P5Y7-F1
#
_entry.id   AF-A0A5J4P5Y7-F1
#
_cell.length_a   1.000
_cell.length_b   1.000
_cell.length_c   1.000
_cell.angle_alpha   90.00
_cell.angle_beta   90.00
_cell.angle_gamma   90.00
#
_symmetry.space_group_name_H-M   'P 1'
#
loop_
_entity.id
_entity.type
_entity.pdbx_description
1 polymer ?
#
loop_
_entity_poly.entity_id
_entity_poly.type
_entity_poly.pdbx_seq_one_letter_code
_entity_poly.pdbx_strand_id
1 'polypeptide(L)'
;QPTASFYKKYSKKTDSQHLSLIPSNDYSFQDTLIPLKAPQEGVYLMRIVPDGKAKTVIENFLYITCLKAITRALPNSQCEIAVLDAESGKPLSGARVCLFTEKKGKYQKIKTLPVDENGRICFPQQNDYHYFTAETNEDTAMPLQNIYKGRYSFSDNNDVHLRTTLLTDRK
;
A
#
# COMPACT_ATOMS: atom_id res chain seq x y z
N GLN A 1 8.80 -13.47 -13.78
CA GLN A 1 9.57 -13.96 -12.61
C GLN A 1 11.01 -13.43 -12.73
N PRO A 2 11.63 -13.01 -11.62
CA PRO A 2 13.03 -12.57 -11.63
C PRO A 2 13.98 -13.66 -12.14
N THR A 3 15.09 -13.27 -12.76
CA THR A 3 16.10 -14.20 -13.28
C THR A 3 17.03 -14.71 -12.18
N ALA A 4 17.73 -15.84 -12.40
CA ALA A 4 18.76 -16.34 -11.48
C ALA A 4 19.82 -15.27 -11.11
N SER A 5 20.17 -14.42 -12.07
CA SER A 5 21.09 -13.29 -11.88
C SER A 5 20.52 -12.19 -10.96
N PHE A 6 19.20 -11.96 -10.99
CA PHE A 6 18.54 -11.04 -10.07
C PHE A 6 18.68 -11.53 -8.62
N TYR A 7 18.39 -12.81 -8.38
CA TYR A 7 18.49 -13.41 -7.05
C TYR A 7 19.91 -13.28 -6.49
N LYS A 8 20.91 -13.68 -7.27
CA LYS A 8 22.30 -13.63 -6.83
C LYS A 8 22.79 -12.21 -6.52
N LYS A 9 22.27 -11.21 -7.24
CA LYS A 9 22.72 -9.82 -7.12
C LYS A 9 21.98 -9.03 -6.04
N TYR A 10 20.67 -9.25 -5.88
CA TYR A 10 19.80 -8.37 -5.09
C TYR A 10 19.12 -9.07 -3.91
N SER A 11 19.30 -10.38 -3.74
CA SER A 11 18.65 -11.12 -2.65
C SER A 11 19.65 -11.91 -1.81
N LYS A 12 19.40 -11.93 -0.50
CA LYS A 12 20.05 -12.82 0.46
C LYS A 12 18.94 -13.62 1.14
N LYS A 13 19.11 -14.94 1.25
CA LYS A 13 18.15 -15.80 1.95
C LYS A 13 18.14 -15.42 3.43
N THR A 14 16.99 -15.00 3.94
CA THR A 14 16.80 -14.63 5.35
C THR A 14 16.26 -15.81 6.16
N ASP A 15 15.29 -16.54 5.62
CA ASP A 15 14.67 -17.69 6.30
C ASP A 15 14.13 -18.73 5.29
N SER A 16 13.82 -19.93 5.74
CA SER A 16 12.97 -20.89 5.02
C SER A 16 12.31 -21.89 5.95
N GLN A 17 11.05 -22.19 5.68
CA GLN A 17 10.29 -23.22 6.35
C GLN A 17 9.72 -24.20 5.32
N HIS A 18 9.70 -25.48 5.67
CA HIS A 18 9.00 -26.52 4.93
C HIS A 18 7.66 -26.80 5.63
N LEU A 19 6.59 -26.93 4.85
CA LEU A 19 5.22 -27.07 5.35
C LEU A 19 4.56 -28.28 4.69
N SER A 20 4.07 -29.20 5.51
CA SER A 20 3.26 -30.32 5.04
C SER A 20 1.78 -29.92 5.08
N LEU A 21 1.20 -29.70 3.91
CA LEU A 21 -0.24 -29.44 3.77
C LEU A 21 -0.99 -30.76 3.67
N ILE A 22 -2.05 -30.92 4.46
CA ILE A 22 -2.91 -32.09 4.41
C ILE A 22 -3.97 -31.85 3.35
N PRO A 23 -4.05 -32.65 2.28
CA PRO A 23 -5.09 -32.49 1.27
C PRO A 23 -6.47 -32.82 1.85
N SER A 24 -7.49 -32.13 1.37
CA SER A 24 -8.87 -32.49 1.66
C SER A 24 -9.22 -33.83 0.98
N ASN A 25 -9.97 -34.68 1.68
CA ASN A 25 -10.37 -35.99 1.14
C ASN A 25 -11.27 -35.86 -0.10
N ASP A 26 -11.98 -34.74 -0.22
CA ASP A 26 -12.94 -34.45 -1.27
C ASP A 26 -12.42 -33.45 -2.31
N TYR A 27 -11.14 -33.08 -2.26
CA TYR A 27 -10.51 -32.08 -3.13
C TYR A 27 -11.17 -30.69 -3.06
N SER A 28 -11.93 -30.38 -2.01
CA SER A 28 -12.44 -29.04 -1.76
C SER A 28 -11.30 -28.05 -1.48
N PHE A 29 -11.48 -26.79 -1.90
CA PHE A 29 -10.59 -25.70 -1.52
C PHE A 29 -10.67 -25.47 -0.01
N GLN A 30 -9.50 -25.36 0.64
CA GLN A 30 -9.41 -25.08 2.06
C GLN A 30 -8.46 -23.92 2.31
N ASP A 31 -8.82 -23.07 3.26
CA ASP A 31 -7.94 -22.03 3.78
C ASP A 31 -6.99 -22.62 4.82
N THR A 32 -5.76 -22.10 4.89
CA THR A 32 -4.78 -22.49 5.89
C THR A 32 -4.03 -21.26 6.39
N LEU A 33 -3.77 -21.22 7.69
CA LEU A 33 -2.96 -20.19 8.33
C LEU A 33 -1.54 -20.68 8.51
N ILE A 34 -0.59 -19.93 7.96
CA ILE A 34 0.84 -20.22 8.07
C ILE A 34 1.48 -19.09 8.89
N PRO A 35 1.90 -19.36 10.15
CA PRO A 35 2.60 -18.35 10.93
C PRO A 35 4.00 -18.12 10.33
N LEU A 36 4.29 -16.87 9.98
CA LEU A 36 5.58 -16.46 9.47
C LEU A 36 6.16 -15.42 10.44
N LYS A 37 7.40 -15.63 10.89
CA LYS A 37 8.11 -14.61 11.65
C LYS A 37 8.59 -13.55 10.67
N ALA A 38 7.93 -12.40 10.67
CA ALA A 38 8.34 -11.26 9.87
C ALA A 38 9.74 -10.78 10.33
N PRO A 39 10.71 -10.63 9.41
CA PRO A 39 11.99 -9.97 9.71
C PRO A 39 11.81 -8.45 9.93
N GLN A 40 12.91 -7.72 10.12
CA GLN A 40 12.91 -6.26 10.26
C GLN A 40 12.35 -5.55 9.02
N GLU A 41 12.05 -4.26 9.15
CA GLU A 41 11.56 -3.39 8.08
C GLU A 41 12.39 -3.55 6.80
N GLY A 42 11.72 -3.72 5.67
CA GLY A 42 12.37 -4.04 4.41
C GLY A 42 11.46 -4.63 3.35
N VAL A 43 12.03 -4.81 2.16
CA VAL A 43 11.38 -5.46 1.02
C VAL A 43 11.93 -6.87 0.87
N TYR A 44 11.04 -7.85 0.97
CA TYR A 44 11.37 -9.27 0.89
C TYR A 44 10.71 -9.91 -0.32
N LEU A 45 11.33 -10.96 -0.85
CA LEU A 45 10.75 -11.81 -1.87
C LEU A 45 10.35 -13.14 -1.25
N MET A 46 9.05 -13.34 -1.06
CA MET A 46 8.49 -14.58 -0.55
C MET A 46 8.33 -15.58 -1.71
N ARG A 47 8.84 -16.80 -1.52
CA ARG A 47 8.79 -17.87 -2.52
C ARG A 47 8.14 -19.11 -1.93
N ILE A 48 7.09 -19.59 -2.58
CA ILE A 48 6.41 -20.85 -2.23
C ILE A 48 6.84 -21.88 -3.27
N VAL A 49 7.64 -22.85 -2.82
CA VAL A 49 8.20 -23.90 -3.67
C VAL A 49 7.50 -25.21 -3.34
N PRO A 50 6.75 -25.80 -4.29
CA PRO A 50 6.15 -27.11 -4.10
C PRO A 50 7.23 -28.22 -4.20
N ASP A 51 7.11 -29.26 -3.38
CA ASP A 51 8.08 -30.38 -3.41
C ASP A 51 7.96 -31.23 -4.68
N GLY A 52 6.77 -31.26 -5.29
CA GLY A 52 6.49 -32.03 -6.50
C GLY A 52 7.00 -31.34 -7.76
N LYS A 53 7.62 -32.12 -8.66
CA LYS A 53 8.26 -31.66 -9.91
C LYS A 53 7.33 -30.96 -10.93
N ALA A 54 6.01 -31.09 -10.79
CA ALA A 54 5.03 -30.62 -11.77
C ALA A 54 4.31 -29.31 -11.39
N LYS A 55 4.73 -28.63 -10.32
CA LYS A 55 4.03 -27.45 -9.81
C LYS A 55 4.87 -26.18 -9.93
N THR A 56 4.18 -25.08 -10.21
CA THR A 56 4.77 -23.75 -10.40
C THR A 56 5.21 -23.15 -9.07
N VAL A 57 6.43 -22.61 -9.02
CA VAL A 57 6.89 -21.77 -7.90
C VAL A 57 6.13 -20.45 -7.92
N ILE A 58 5.52 -20.09 -6.80
CA ILE A 58 4.80 -18.82 -6.64
C ILE A 58 5.73 -17.84 -5.90
N GLU A 59 5.79 -16.60 -6.37
CA GLU A 59 6.68 -15.58 -5.84
C GLU A 59 5.91 -14.27 -5.69
N ASN A 60 6.01 -13.64 -4.51
CA ASN A 60 5.38 -12.35 -4.22
C ASN A 60 6.31 -11.47 -3.38
N PHE A 61 6.26 -10.17 -3.60
CA PHE A 61 6.93 -9.22 -2.71
C PHE A 61 6.15 -9.08 -1.40
N LEU A 62 6.89 -9.14 -0.30
CA LEU A 62 6.41 -8.86 1.05
C LEU A 62 7.09 -7.58 1.53
N TYR A 63 6.30 -6.55 1.78
CA TYR A 63 6.76 -5.26 2.27
C TYR A 63 6.51 -5.20 3.77
N ILE A 64 7.57 -5.11 4.57
CA ILE A 64 7.49 -4.95 6.01
C ILE A 64 7.84 -3.51 6.31
N THR A 65 6.87 -2.74 6.77
CA THR A 65 6.99 -1.30 7.00
C THR A 65 6.12 -0.90 8.17
N CYS A 66 6.59 0.06 8.98
CA CYS A 66 5.81 0.72 10.01
C CYS A 66 5.00 1.90 9.45
N LEU A 67 5.05 2.14 8.13
CA LEU A 67 4.40 3.28 7.49
C LEU A 67 3.05 2.90 6.88
N LYS A 68 2.06 3.75 7.12
CA LYS A 68 0.82 3.80 6.35
C LYS A 68 0.66 5.19 5.77
N ALA A 69 0.05 5.30 4.59
CA ALA A 69 -0.32 6.59 4.05
C ALA A 69 -1.72 6.54 3.45
N ILE A 70 -2.43 7.65 3.61
CA ILE A 70 -3.76 7.86 3.04
C ILE A 70 -3.76 9.16 2.23
N THR A 71 -4.50 9.16 1.13
CA THR A 71 -4.57 10.30 0.21
C THR A 71 -5.97 10.88 0.19
N ARG A 72 -6.08 12.20 0.18
CA ARG A 72 -7.36 12.92 0.11
C ARG A 72 -7.26 14.05 -0.92
N ALA A 73 -8.28 14.17 -1.77
CA ALA A 73 -8.46 15.36 -2.60
C ALA A 73 -9.02 16.51 -1.74
N LEU A 74 -8.56 17.73 -2.01
CA LEU A 74 -8.93 18.96 -1.32
C LEU A 74 -9.51 19.99 -2.32
N PRO A 75 -10.17 21.07 -1.85
CA PRO A 75 -10.58 22.18 -2.71
C PRO A 75 -9.42 22.77 -3.49
N ASN A 76 -9.72 23.57 -4.52
CA ASN A 76 -8.73 24.27 -5.34
C ASN A 76 -7.71 23.35 -6.01
N SER A 77 -8.14 22.13 -6.37
CA SER A 77 -7.31 21.11 -7.01
C SER A 77 -6.05 20.80 -6.20
N GLN A 78 -6.20 20.61 -4.89
CA GLN A 78 -5.12 20.20 -4.00
C GLN A 78 -5.26 18.73 -3.61
N CYS A 79 -4.15 18.11 -3.22
CA CYS A 79 -4.10 16.77 -2.65
C CYS A 79 -3.35 16.83 -1.33
N GLU A 80 -3.90 16.14 -0.33
CA GLU A 80 -3.28 15.89 0.95
C GLU A 80 -2.86 14.42 1.02
N ILE A 81 -1.66 14.18 1.53
CA ILE A 81 -1.20 12.86 1.95
C ILE A 81 -0.89 12.93 3.43
N ALA A 82 -1.54 12.06 4.22
CA ALA A 82 -1.22 11.86 5.63
C ALA A 82 -0.40 10.58 5.77
N VAL A 83 0.77 10.69 6.38
CA VAL A 83 1.65 9.57 6.74
C VAL A 83 1.45 9.26 8.21
N LEU A 84 1.17 7.99 8.49
CA LEU A 84 0.79 7.49 9.79
C LEU A 84 1.72 6.36 10.19
N ASP A 85 1.91 6.22 11.49
CA ASP A 85 2.42 4.99 12.09
C ASP A 85 1.38 3.88 11.90
N ALA A 86 1.80 2.74 11.33
CA ALA A 86 0.91 1.66 10.93
C ALA A 86 0.32 0.89 12.13
N GLU A 87 1.02 0.88 13.27
CA GLU A 87 0.57 0.20 14.48
C GLU A 87 -0.44 1.05 15.26
N SER A 88 -0.09 2.30 15.57
CA SER A 88 -0.93 3.19 16.38
C SER A 88 -1.96 3.98 15.57
N GLY A 89 -1.77 4.10 14.26
CA GLY A 89 -2.58 4.94 13.37
C GLY A 89 -2.36 6.45 13.56
N LYS A 90 -1.40 6.86 14.40
CA LYS A 90 -1.12 8.27 14.68
C LYS A 90 -0.31 8.91 13.56
N PRO A 91 -0.45 10.23 13.34
CA PRO A 91 0.37 10.92 12.35
C PRO A 91 1.86 10.86 12.70
N LEU A 92 2.69 10.64 11.68
CA LEU A 92 4.12 10.45 11.84
C LEU A 92 4.89 11.70 11.35
N SER A 93 5.49 12.43 12.29
CA SER A 93 6.38 13.55 11.98
C SER A 93 7.73 13.08 11.44
N GLY A 94 8.40 13.90 10.62
CA GLY A 94 9.76 13.60 10.13
C GLY A 94 9.82 12.61 8.96
N ALA A 95 8.65 12.15 8.47
CA ALA A 95 8.56 11.38 7.25
C ALA A 95 8.74 12.27 6.00
N ARG A 96 8.98 11.64 4.86
CA ARG A 96 9.06 12.27 3.54
C ARG A 96 8.17 11.51 2.56
N VAL A 97 7.51 12.23 1.67
CA VAL A 97 6.75 11.65 0.57
C VAL A 97 7.54 11.83 -0.73
N CYS A 98 7.84 10.72 -1.39
CA CYS A 98 8.49 10.70 -2.69
C CYS A 98 7.43 10.54 -3.78
N LEU A 99 7.35 11.51 -4.70
CA LEU A 99 6.42 11.50 -5.83
C LEU A 99 7.09 10.91 -7.07
N PHE A 100 6.33 10.11 -7.81
CA PHE A 100 6.81 9.41 -8.99
C PHE A 100 5.89 9.62 -10.20
N THR A 101 6.54 9.64 -11.36
CA THR A 101 5.92 9.54 -12.67
C THR A 101 6.29 8.19 -13.30
N GLU A 102 5.46 7.68 -14.20
CA GLU A 102 5.76 6.47 -14.95
C GLU A 102 6.06 6.83 -16.41
N LYS A 103 7.24 6.44 -16.90
CA LYS A 103 7.63 6.62 -18.29
C LYS A 103 8.11 5.29 -18.86
N LYS A 104 7.41 4.77 -19.87
CA LYS A 104 7.73 3.51 -20.57
C LYS A 104 7.90 2.33 -19.60
N GLY A 105 6.97 2.17 -18.65
CA GLY A 105 7.00 1.09 -17.65
C GLY A 105 8.07 1.24 -16.57
N LYS A 106 8.70 2.41 -16.44
CA LYS A 106 9.67 2.71 -15.37
C LYS A 106 9.19 3.88 -14.52
N TYR A 107 9.18 3.67 -13.22
CA TYR A 107 8.90 4.73 -12.25
C TYR A 107 10.13 5.60 -12.05
N GLN A 108 9.95 6.91 -12.16
CA GLN A 108 10.99 7.91 -11.95
C GLN A 108 10.56 8.82 -10.81
N LYS A 109 11.40 8.92 -9.78
CA LYS A 109 11.19 9.87 -8.68
C LYS A 109 11.40 11.28 -9.22
N ILE A 110 10.40 12.13 -9.05
CA ILE A 110 10.45 13.52 -9.54
C ILE A 110 10.61 14.54 -8.42
N LYS A 111 10.09 14.23 -7.21
CA LYS A 111 10.08 15.16 -6.09
C LYS A 111 10.07 14.41 -4.77
N THR A 112 10.69 15.01 -3.76
CA THR A 112 10.57 14.57 -2.37
C THR A 112 10.06 15.75 -1.56
N LEU A 113 8.97 15.53 -0.84
CA LEU A 113 8.29 16.52 -0.02
C LEU A 113 8.43 16.13 1.46
N PRO A 114 8.92 17.02 2.33
CA PRO A 114 8.91 16.77 3.76
C PRO A 114 7.48 16.84 4.29
N VAL A 115 7.13 15.93 5.18
CA VAL A 115 5.84 15.92 5.87
C VAL A 115 5.90 16.92 7.05
N ASP A 116 4.80 17.60 7.34
CA ASP A 116 4.70 18.55 8.46
C ASP A 116 4.69 17.87 9.83
N GLU A 117 4.67 18.65 10.91
CA GLU A 117 4.63 18.16 12.29
C GLU A 117 3.38 17.33 12.60
N ASN A 118 2.31 17.48 11.82
CA ASN A 118 1.07 16.72 11.96
C ASN A 118 1.03 15.49 11.05
N GLY A 119 2.16 15.06 10.49
CA GLY A 119 2.21 13.90 9.61
C GLY A 119 1.50 14.12 8.27
N ARG A 120 1.31 15.37 7.81
CA ARG A 120 0.60 15.70 6.57
C ARG A 120 1.43 16.50 5.59
N ILE A 121 1.08 16.39 4.31
CA ILE A 121 1.61 17.25 3.25
C ILE A 121 0.49 17.57 2.27
N CYS A 122 0.38 18.85 1.90
CA CYS A 122 -0.55 19.33 0.89
C CYS A 122 0.22 19.85 -0.34
N PHE A 123 -0.24 19.51 -1.53
CA PHE A 123 0.35 19.98 -2.78
C PHE A 123 -0.69 20.11 -3.89
N PRO A 124 -0.47 20.98 -4.90
CA PRO A 124 -1.42 21.15 -6.01
C PRO A 124 -1.45 19.90 -6.87
N GLN A 125 -2.63 19.34 -7.15
CA GLN A 125 -2.84 18.19 -8.01
C GLN A 125 -2.43 18.51 -9.45
N GLN A 126 -1.39 17.82 -9.94
CA GLN A 126 -0.83 18.00 -11.27
C GLN A 126 -0.75 16.66 -12.02
N ASN A 127 -0.50 16.69 -13.32
CA ASN A 127 -0.44 15.51 -14.19
C ASN A 127 0.98 14.96 -14.38
N ASP A 128 1.98 15.59 -13.78
CA ASP A 128 3.38 15.18 -13.84
C ASP A 128 3.69 13.97 -12.93
N TYR A 129 2.92 13.76 -11.86
CA TYR A 129 3.00 12.58 -10.99
C TYR A 129 1.67 11.86 -10.82
N HIS A 130 1.77 10.56 -10.55
CA HIS A 130 0.62 9.67 -10.35
C HIS A 130 0.80 8.68 -9.19
N TYR A 131 2.04 8.54 -8.70
CA TYR A 131 2.38 7.55 -7.70
C TYR A 131 3.22 8.18 -6.59
N PHE A 132 3.23 7.54 -5.42
CA PHE A 132 4.06 7.97 -4.30
C PHE A 132 4.54 6.82 -3.42
N THR A 133 5.60 7.07 -2.66
CA THR A 133 5.97 6.28 -1.47
C THR A 133 6.12 7.23 -0.29
N ALA A 134 6.05 6.70 0.94
CA ALA A 134 6.51 7.40 2.13
C ALA A 134 7.79 6.71 2.65
N GLU A 135 8.69 7.51 3.22
CA GLU A 135 9.94 7.02 3.80
C GLU A 135 10.30 7.84 5.05
N THR A 136 10.96 7.20 6.00
CA THR A 136 11.67 7.83 7.11
C THR A 136 13.17 7.55 6.97
N ASN A 137 13.98 7.98 7.92
CA ASN A 137 15.40 7.63 7.93
C ASN A 137 15.64 6.12 8.17
N GLU A 138 14.68 5.44 8.81
CA GLU A 138 14.81 4.04 9.23
C GLU A 138 14.00 3.09 8.32
N ASP A 139 12.86 3.54 7.79
CA ASP A 139 11.97 2.74 6.97
C ASP A 139 11.76 3.35 5.58
N THR A 140 12.22 2.64 4.55
CA THR A 140 12.02 2.97 3.13
C THR A 140 11.26 1.88 2.39
N ALA A 141 10.64 0.95 3.11
CA ALA A 141 10.07 -0.28 2.57
C ALA A 141 8.62 -0.11 2.09
N MET A 142 8.00 1.06 2.29
CA MET A 142 6.63 1.29 1.86
C MET A 142 6.48 1.07 0.34
N PRO A 143 5.56 0.21 -0.11
CA PRO A 143 5.36 -0.05 -1.53
C PRO A 143 4.78 1.16 -2.25
N LEU A 144 5.11 1.29 -3.53
CA LEU A 144 4.57 2.33 -4.42
C LEU A 144 3.04 2.33 -4.39
N GLN A 145 2.46 3.48 -4.08
CA GLN A 145 1.02 3.72 -4.02
C GLN A 145 0.56 4.60 -5.17
N ASN A 146 -0.69 4.44 -5.58
CA ASN A 146 -1.35 5.38 -6.48
C ASN A 146 -1.83 6.61 -5.70
N ILE A 147 -1.66 7.79 -6.29
CA ILE A 147 -2.27 9.01 -5.76
C ILE A 147 -3.72 9.03 -6.24
N TYR A 148 -4.67 8.90 -5.31
CA TYR A 148 -6.08 8.97 -5.64
C TYR A 148 -6.49 10.42 -5.97
N LYS A 149 -6.63 10.70 -7.27
CA LYS A 149 -7.05 12.00 -7.83
C LYS A 149 -8.58 12.17 -7.83
N GLY A 150 -9.25 11.68 -6.79
CA GLY A 150 -10.71 11.71 -6.69
C GLY A 150 -11.31 13.09 -6.88
N ARG A 151 -12.61 13.16 -7.22
CA ARG A 151 -13.32 14.44 -7.28
C ARG A 151 -13.56 14.92 -5.86
N TYR A 152 -13.06 16.11 -5.54
CA TYR A 152 -13.52 16.83 -4.36
C TYR A 152 -14.93 17.37 -4.65
N SER A 153 -15.94 16.81 -3.99
CA SER A 153 -17.32 17.27 -4.07
C SER A 153 -17.88 17.30 -2.66
N PHE A 154 -18.04 18.50 -2.12
CA PHE A 154 -18.90 18.74 -0.97
C PHE A 154 -20.06 19.59 -1.47
N SER A 155 -21.26 19.24 -1.04
CA SER A 155 -22.42 20.10 -1.20
C SER A 155 -22.16 21.33 -0.32
N ASP A 156 -21.87 22.49 -0.93
CA ASP A 156 -21.86 23.79 -0.23
C ASP A 156 -23.26 24.19 0.28
N ASN A 157 -24.26 23.32 0.10
CA ASN A 157 -25.59 23.49 0.61
C ASN A 157 -25.59 23.30 2.13
N ASN A 158 -25.28 24.40 2.84
CA ASN A 158 -25.60 24.58 4.25
C ASN A 158 -27.09 24.88 4.47
N ASP A 159 -27.91 24.83 3.42
CA ASP A 159 -29.36 24.91 3.52
C ASP A 159 -29.87 23.82 4.45
N VAL A 160 -30.43 24.26 5.58
CA VAL A 160 -31.15 23.38 6.51
C VAL A 160 -32.45 22.97 5.83
N HIS A 161 -32.42 21.81 5.16
CA HIS A 161 -33.62 21.24 4.57
C HIS A 161 -34.51 20.66 5.67
N LEU A 162 -35.69 21.24 5.89
CA LEU A 162 -36.73 20.63 6.70
C LEU A 162 -37.24 19.38 5.98
N ARG A 163 -36.71 18.21 6.35
CA ARG A 163 -37.09 16.94 5.75
C ARG A 163 -38.28 16.33 6.50
N THR A 164 -39.48 16.56 6.01
CA THR A 164 -40.67 15.84 6.46
C THR A 164 -40.79 14.54 5.69
N THR A 165 -40.66 13.40 6.36
CA THR A 165 -40.87 12.08 5.75
C THR A 165 -42.26 11.58 6.11
N LEU A 166 -43.17 11.49 5.13
CA LEU A 166 -44.49 10.89 5.31
C LEU A 166 -44.38 9.39 5.10
N LEU A 167 -44.57 8.61 6.16
CA LEU A 167 -44.63 7.15 6.10
C LEU A 167 -46.11 6.75 6.06
N THR A 168 -46.50 6.07 4.99
CA THR A 168 -47.80 5.39 4.92
C THR A 168 -47.56 3.89 4.90
N ASP A 169 -48.40 3.15 5.59
CA ASP A 169 -48.56 1.72 5.39
C ASP A 169 -49.06 1.43 3.96
N ARG A 170 -48.70 0.25 3.43
CA ARG A 170 -49.24 -0.21 2.16
C ARG A 170 -50.71 -0.59 2.37
N LYS A 171 -51.55 -0.25 1.39
CA LYS A 171 -52.99 -0.55 1.34
C LYS A 171 -53.34 -1.99 1.71
#